data_AF-A0A1M5R3T5-F1
#
_entry.id   AF-A0A1M5R3T5-F1
#
_cell.length_a   1.000
_cell.length_b   1.000
_cell.length_c   1.000
_cell.angle_alpha   90.00
_cell.angle_beta   90.00
_cell.angle_gamma   90.00
#
_symmetry.space_group_name_H-M   'P 1'
#
loop_
_entity.id
_entity.type
_entity.pdbx_description
1 polymer ?
#
loop_
_entity_poly.entity_id
_entity_poly.type
_entity_poly.pdbx_seq_one_letter_code
_entity_poly.pdbx_strand_id
1 'polypeptide(L)'
;MKIIKISMLVLALSLMSFSAIAPVKSLVTETKITETASTIVWKAESIDVGEIPQGTPKAIVYEFKNTGKTAVVITQVQGSCGCTATDYTKEPILPGKSAKVTATYNAANKGAFTKTVTVTTSAETTPKILTLKGTVI
;
A
#
# COMPACT_ATOMS: atom_id res chain seq x y z
N MET A 1 85.08 -34.20 -25.78
CA MET A 1 84.72 -33.32 -24.64
C MET A 1 83.42 -33.85 -24.05
N LYS A 2 83.46 -34.57 -22.92
CA LYS A 2 83.40 -34.08 -21.52
C LYS A 2 81.98 -33.55 -21.16
N ILE A 3 81.08 -34.43 -20.69
CA ILE A 3 80.54 -34.59 -19.30
C ILE A 3 80.02 -33.32 -18.59
N ILE A 4 78.98 -33.52 -17.75
CA ILE A 4 78.49 -32.72 -16.59
C ILE A 4 77.35 -31.71 -16.93
N LYS A 5 76.24 -31.54 -16.19
CA LYS A 5 75.48 -32.21 -15.10
C LYS A 5 74.52 -31.11 -14.54
N ILE A 6 73.40 -31.53 -13.91
CA ILE A 6 72.79 -30.91 -12.69
C ILE A 6 72.11 -29.54 -12.88
N SER A 7 70.78 -29.49 -12.88
CA SER A 7 69.92 -29.26 -11.68
C SER A 7 70.30 -28.00 -10.90
N MET A 8 69.49 -26.95 -11.04
CA MET A 8 69.50 -25.82 -10.09
C MET A 8 68.07 -25.53 -9.61
N LEU A 9 67.82 -26.07 -8.43
CA LEU A 9 66.86 -25.63 -7.43
C LEU A 9 67.04 -24.12 -7.19
N VAL A 10 65.98 -23.32 -7.36
CA VAL A 10 65.86 -22.01 -6.71
C VAL A 10 64.58 -22.00 -5.90
N LEU A 11 64.79 -22.10 -4.59
CA LEU A 11 63.83 -21.89 -3.52
C LEU A 11 63.76 -20.38 -3.25
N ALA A 12 62.59 -19.76 -3.40
CA ALA A 12 62.29 -18.47 -2.78
C ALA A 12 60.79 -18.37 -2.45
N LEU A 13 60.52 -18.58 -1.16
CA LEU A 13 59.32 -18.19 -0.44
C LEU A 13 59.08 -16.67 -0.58
N SER A 14 57.86 -16.23 -0.89
CA SER A 14 57.12 -15.28 -0.05
C SER A 14 55.76 -14.89 -0.63
N LEU A 15 54.76 -15.09 0.24
CA LEU A 15 53.49 -14.41 0.41
C LEU A 15 53.07 -13.38 -0.66
N MET A 16 51.91 -13.59 -1.25
CA MET A 16 50.73 -12.79 -0.93
C MET A 16 49.48 -13.45 -1.48
N SER A 17 48.72 -14.02 -0.56
CA SER A 17 47.34 -14.42 -0.72
C SER A 17 46.51 -13.19 -1.08
N PHE A 18 45.91 -13.19 -2.27
CA PHE A 18 44.70 -12.42 -2.52
C PHE A 18 43.68 -13.36 -3.13
N SER A 19 42.94 -14.03 -2.25
CA SER A 19 41.71 -14.71 -2.61
C SER A 19 40.72 -13.63 -3.03
N ALA A 20 40.45 -13.54 -4.33
CA ALA A 20 39.40 -12.69 -4.85
C ALA A 20 38.05 -13.23 -4.38
N ILE A 21 37.49 -12.63 -3.32
CA ILE A 21 36.10 -12.84 -2.92
C ILE A 21 35.25 -12.18 -4.00
N ALA A 22 34.71 -12.99 -4.91
CA ALA A 22 33.64 -12.54 -5.79
C ALA A 22 32.45 -12.08 -4.93
N PRO A 23 31.75 -10.99 -5.29
CA PRO A 23 30.51 -10.65 -4.61
C PRO A 23 29.50 -11.75 -4.92
N VAL A 24 29.16 -12.55 -3.91
CA VAL A 24 28.02 -13.45 -3.97
C VAL A 24 26.81 -12.55 -4.20
N LYS A 25 26.34 -12.52 -5.44
CA LYS A 25 25.10 -11.86 -5.83
C LYS A 25 24.00 -12.52 -5.01
N SER A 26 23.64 -11.86 -3.92
CA SER A 26 22.59 -12.27 -2.99
C SER A 26 21.30 -12.34 -3.80
N LEU A 27 20.95 -13.55 -4.23
CA LEU A 27 19.63 -13.89 -4.69
C LEU A 27 18.76 -13.92 -3.44
N VAL A 28 18.35 -12.73 -3.00
CA VAL A 28 17.18 -12.61 -2.15
C VAL A 28 16.01 -13.01 -3.04
N THR A 29 15.69 -14.30 -3.00
CA THR A 29 14.39 -14.80 -3.43
C THR A 29 13.39 -14.14 -2.50
N GLU A 30 12.86 -13.01 -2.97
CA GLU A 30 11.81 -12.27 -2.33
C GLU A 30 10.56 -13.15 -2.40
N THR A 31 10.37 -13.97 -1.36
CA THR A 31 9.12 -14.68 -1.13
C THR A 31 8.06 -13.61 -0.87
N LYS A 32 7.43 -13.17 -1.97
CA LYS A 32 6.22 -12.37 -1.99
C LYS A 32 5.23 -13.04 -1.04
N ILE A 33 5.06 -12.43 0.12
CA ILE A 33 4.01 -12.80 1.08
C ILE A 33 2.72 -12.76 0.27
N THR A 34 2.01 -13.89 0.22
CA THR A 34 0.69 -13.99 -0.39
C THR A 34 -0.30 -13.24 0.51
N GLU A 35 -0.15 -11.91 0.57
CA GLU A 35 -1.24 -11.01 0.87
C GLU A 35 -2.34 -11.38 -0.12
N THR A 36 -3.47 -11.87 0.39
CA THR A 36 -4.60 -12.24 -0.44
C THR A 36 -4.95 -11.00 -1.24
N ALA A 37 -4.58 -10.96 -2.52
CA ALA A 37 -4.63 -9.74 -3.30
C ALA A 37 -6.08 -9.24 -3.27
N SER A 38 -6.27 -8.07 -2.64
CA SER A 38 -7.56 -7.40 -2.54
C SER A 38 -8.18 -7.32 -3.93
N THR A 39 -9.46 -7.68 -4.02
CA THR A 39 -10.22 -7.65 -5.29
C THR A 39 -10.82 -6.28 -5.56
N ILE A 40 -10.53 -5.31 -4.69
CA ILE A 40 -11.00 -3.94 -4.74
C ILE A 40 -9.80 -2.99 -4.64
N VAL A 41 -9.53 -2.25 -5.70
CA VAL A 41 -8.42 -1.28 -5.71
C VAL A 41 -8.96 0.13 -5.54
N TRP A 42 -8.54 0.80 -4.48
CA TRP A 42 -8.89 2.19 -4.17
C TRP A 42 -7.93 3.16 -4.85
N LYS A 43 -8.43 4.27 -5.39
CA LYS A 43 -7.58 5.34 -5.94
C LYS A 43 -6.84 6.09 -4.82
N ALA A 44 -7.49 6.25 -3.67
CA ALA A 44 -6.92 6.83 -2.46
C ALA A 44 -7.62 6.22 -1.25
N GLU A 45 -6.85 5.95 -0.20
CA GLU A 45 -7.37 5.49 1.10
C GLU A 45 -7.29 6.58 2.17
N SER A 46 -6.51 7.63 1.92
CA SER A 46 -6.37 8.79 2.80
C SER A 46 -6.44 10.07 1.98
N ILE A 47 -7.31 11.00 2.37
CA ILE A 47 -7.49 12.30 1.71
C ILE A 47 -7.29 13.40 2.75
N ASP A 48 -6.34 14.30 2.47
CA ASP A 48 -6.19 15.56 3.18
C ASP A 48 -7.04 16.61 2.47
N VAL A 49 -7.98 17.22 3.18
CA VAL A 49 -8.84 18.28 2.63
C VAL A 49 -8.28 19.68 2.89
N GLY A 50 -7.12 19.79 3.55
CA GLY A 50 -6.53 21.05 3.95
C GLY A 50 -7.42 21.79 4.95
N GLU A 51 -7.59 23.09 4.72
CA GLU A 51 -8.46 23.93 5.53
C GLU A 51 -9.90 23.91 5.03
N ILE A 52 -10.85 23.70 5.95
CA ILE A 52 -12.28 23.77 5.67
C ILE A 52 -12.98 24.70 6.68
N PRO A 53 -13.98 25.49 6.25
CA PRO A 53 -14.71 26.36 7.16
C PRO A 53 -15.62 25.56 8.11
N GLN A 54 -15.70 25.99 9.37
CA GLN A 54 -16.63 25.43 10.35
C GLN A 54 -18.09 25.53 9.88
N GLY A 55 -18.91 24.51 10.19
CA GLY A 55 -20.35 24.51 9.90
C GLY A 55 -20.71 24.37 8.42
N THR A 56 -19.73 24.24 7.52
CA THR A 56 -19.96 23.99 6.09
C THR A 56 -19.69 22.52 5.77
N PRO A 57 -20.69 21.77 5.28
CA PRO A 57 -20.47 20.39 4.86
C PRO A 57 -19.43 20.28 3.73
N LYS A 58 -18.43 19.44 3.93
CA LYS A 58 -17.42 19.09 2.92
C LYS A 58 -17.64 17.66 2.47
N ALA A 59 -17.87 17.45 1.17
CA ALA A 59 -17.90 16.11 0.58
C ALA A 59 -16.48 15.64 0.21
N ILE A 60 -16.16 14.41 0.59
CA ILE A 60 -14.93 13.69 0.26
C ILE A 60 -15.33 12.43 -0.51
N VAL A 61 -14.74 12.23 -1.68
CA VAL A 61 -15.10 11.13 -2.58
C VAL A 61 -13.94 10.14 -2.69
N TYR A 62 -14.19 8.90 -2.30
CA TYR A 62 -13.26 7.79 -2.47
C TYR A 62 -13.73 6.93 -3.64
N GLU A 63 -12.89 6.82 -4.67
CA GLU A 63 -13.19 5.98 -5.84
C GLU A 63 -12.43 4.67 -5.75
N PHE A 64 -13.08 3.58 -6.16
CA PHE A 64 -12.45 2.27 -6.26
C PHE A 64 -12.87 1.54 -7.53
N LYS A 65 -12.15 0.45 -7.83
CA LYS A 65 -12.43 -0.45 -8.94
C LYS A 65 -12.52 -1.88 -8.43
N ASN A 66 -13.54 -2.61 -8.87
CA ASN A 66 -13.59 -4.06 -8.72
C ASN A 66 -12.63 -4.71 -9.73
N THR A 67 -11.54 -5.28 -9.24
CA THR A 67 -10.54 -6.02 -10.02
C THR A 67 -10.72 -7.54 -9.91
N GLY A 68 -11.72 -8.00 -9.16
CA GLY A 68 -12.10 -9.39 -9.02
C GLY A 68 -12.85 -9.96 -10.22
N LYS A 69 -13.31 -11.21 -10.06
CA LYS A 69 -14.01 -11.98 -11.11
C LYS A 69 -15.53 -12.01 -10.93
N THR A 70 -16.04 -11.56 -9.80
CA THR A 70 -17.46 -11.56 -9.44
C THR A 70 -17.94 -10.14 -9.10
N ALA A 71 -19.25 -9.94 -9.09
CA ALA A 71 -19.82 -8.65 -8.66
C ALA A 71 -19.57 -8.43 -7.16
N VAL A 72 -19.35 -7.17 -6.79
CA VAL A 72 -19.12 -6.74 -5.41
C VAL A 72 -20.29 -5.87 -4.96
N VAL A 73 -20.79 -6.08 -3.75
CA VAL A 73 -21.80 -5.20 -3.14
C VAL A 73 -21.20 -4.53 -1.92
N ILE A 74 -21.42 -3.22 -1.77
CA ILE A 74 -21.11 -2.52 -0.52
C ILE A 74 -22.26 -2.78 0.45
N THR A 75 -21.98 -3.48 1.54
CA THR A 75 -23.00 -3.84 2.53
C THR A 75 -23.18 -2.73 3.55
N GLN A 76 -22.10 -2.06 3.95
CA GLN A 76 -22.15 -0.99 4.95
C GLN A 76 -21.07 0.06 4.71
N VAL A 77 -21.40 1.32 4.96
CA VAL A 77 -20.43 2.41 5.09
C VAL A 77 -20.74 3.20 6.36
N GLN A 78 -19.78 3.19 7.30
CA GLN A 78 -19.95 3.80 8.62
C GLN A 78 -18.86 4.85 8.87
N GLY A 79 -19.26 6.10 9.10
CA GLY A 79 -18.35 7.15 9.57
C GLY A 79 -18.00 6.96 11.05
N SER A 80 -16.82 7.46 11.48
CA SER A 80 -16.36 7.36 12.87
C SER A 80 -17.07 8.29 13.87
N CYS A 81 -17.89 9.23 13.39
CA CYS A 81 -18.73 10.11 14.20
C CYS A 81 -20.09 10.33 13.53
N GLY A 82 -21.10 10.73 14.30
CA GLY A 82 -22.38 11.19 13.76
C GLY A 82 -22.29 12.48 12.93
N CYS A 83 -21.11 13.12 12.89
CA CYS A 83 -20.81 14.29 12.07
C CYS A 83 -20.42 13.97 10.61
N THR A 84 -20.36 12.69 10.24
CA THR A 84 -20.02 12.24 8.89
C THR A 84 -21.19 11.48 8.28
N ALA A 85 -21.87 12.09 7.30
CA ALA A 85 -22.87 11.41 6.50
C ALA A 85 -22.21 10.60 5.38
N THR A 86 -22.79 9.46 5.00
CA THR A 86 -22.23 8.55 4.00
C THR A 86 -23.22 8.34 2.85
N ASP A 87 -22.72 8.32 1.62
CA ASP A 87 -23.50 8.03 0.41
C ASP A 87 -22.71 7.08 -0.49
N TYR A 88 -23.38 6.06 -1.01
CA TYR A 88 -22.78 4.98 -1.79
C TYR A 88 -23.86 4.16 -2.50
N THR A 89 -23.48 3.54 -3.63
CA THR A 89 -24.39 2.66 -4.37
C THR A 89 -24.71 1.38 -3.60
N LYS A 90 -25.96 0.94 -3.68
CA LYS A 90 -26.43 -0.38 -3.19
C LYS A 90 -26.48 -1.41 -4.31
N GLU A 91 -26.24 -1.00 -5.54
CA GLU A 91 -26.23 -1.89 -6.69
C GLU A 91 -24.92 -2.68 -6.76
N PRO A 92 -24.92 -3.90 -7.34
CA PRO A 92 -23.70 -4.66 -7.56
C PRO A 92 -22.72 -3.97 -8.52
N ILE A 93 -21.47 -3.84 -8.08
CA ILE A 93 -20.34 -3.36 -8.89
C ILE A 93 -19.73 -4.54 -9.64
N LEU A 94 -20.00 -4.62 -10.95
CA LEU A 94 -19.50 -5.70 -11.82
C LEU A 94 -17.97 -5.71 -11.96
N PRO A 95 -17.36 -6.85 -12.33
CA PRO A 95 -15.94 -6.95 -12.64
C PRO A 95 -15.45 -5.85 -13.60
N GLY A 96 -14.33 -5.22 -13.25
CA GLY A 96 -13.73 -4.15 -14.04
C GLY A 96 -14.43 -2.80 -13.94
N LYS A 97 -15.56 -2.68 -13.22
CA LYS A 97 -16.26 -1.40 -13.02
C LYS A 97 -15.76 -0.67 -11.78
N SER A 98 -15.94 0.64 -11.81
CA SER A 98 -15.62 1.54 -10.72
C SER A 98 -16.87 2.05 -10.03
N ALA A 99 -16.73 2.35 -8.74
CA ALA A 99 -17.76 2.96 -7.92
C ALA A 99 -17.12 3.94 -6.93
N LYS A 100 -17.99 4.63 -6.18
CA LYS A 100 -17.58 5.69 -5.25
C LYS A 100 -18.26 5.52 -3.90
N VAL A 101 -17.54 5.93 -2.86
CA VAL A 101 -18.06 6.18 -1.52
C VAL A 101 -17.85 7.64 -1.20
N THR A 102 -18.93 8.35 -0.89
CA THR A 102 -18.89 9.76 -0.51
C THR A 102 -19.08 9.89 0.99
N ALA A 103 -18.15 10.58 1.64
CA ALA A 103 -18.22 10.95 3.05
C ALA A 103 -18.40 12.47 3.15
N THR A 104 -19.52 12.93 3.68
CA THR A 104 -19.78 14.36 3.90
C THR A 104 -19.55 14.69 5.35
N TYR A 105 -18.47 15.42 5.63
CA TYR A 105 -18.09 15.84 6.96
C TYR A 105 -18.61 17.25 7.25
N ASN A 106 -19.33 17.41 8.35
CA ASN A 106 -19.73 18.72 8.87
C ASN A 106 -19.08 18.93 10.25
N ALA A 107 -18.10 19.83 10.29
CA ALA A 107 -17.30 20.06 11.49
C ALA A 107 -18.04 20.90 12.53
N ALA A 108 -18.21 20.33 13.73
CA ALA A 108 -18.76 21.05 14.88
C ALA A 108 -17.75 21.99 15.55
N ASN A 109 -16.47 21.64 15.55
CA ASN A 109 -15.41 22.35 16.28
C ASN A 109 -14.24 22.69 15.34
N LYS A 110 -13.55 23.79 15.65
CA LYS A 110 -12.31 24.22 14.98
C LYS A 110 -11.11 23.34 15.37
N GLY A 111 -10.07 23.38 14.56
CA GLY A 111 -8.80 22.70 14.80
C GLY A 111 -8.56 21.49 13.88
N ALA A 112 -7.42 20.84 14.08
CA ALA A 112 -7.02 19.67 13.29
C ALA A 112 -7.96 18.49 13.57
N PHE A 113 -8.25 17.72 12.52
CA PHE A 113 -9.05 16.50 12.63
C PHE A 113 -8.48 15.37 11.78
N THR A 114 -8.71 14.15 12.28
CA THR A 114 -8.59 12.90 11.53
C THR A 114 -9.84 12.09 11.81
N LYS A 115 -10.56 11.69 10.76
CA LYS A 115 -11.77 10.86 10.84
C LYS A 115 -11.62 9.68 9.90
N THR A 116 -12.39 8.63 10.17
CA THR A 116 -12.37 7.42 9.35
C THR A 116 -13.76 7.07 8.86
N VAL A 117 -13.80 6.34 7.76
CA VAL A 117 -15.00 5.76 7.16
C VAL A 117 -14.70 4.29 6.89
N THR A 118 -15.45 3.41 7.56
CA THR A 118 -15.30 1.96 7.43
C THR A 118 -16.27 1.46 6.35
N VAL A 119 -15.73 0.83 5.32
CA VAL A 119 -16.46 0.25 4.19
C VAL A 119 -16.41 -1.27 4.27
N THR A 120 -17.57 -1.90 4.41
CA THR A 120 -17.72 -3.35 4.36
C THR A 120 -18.31 -3.76 3.01
N THR A 121 -17.75 -4.80 2.41
CA THR A 121 -18.21 -5.32 1.11
C THR A 121 -18.43 -6.82 1.17
N SER A 122 -19.09 -7.38 0.17
CA SER A 122 -19.25 -8.82 0.01
C SER A 122 -17.98 -9.54 -0.48
N ALA A 123 -16.95 -8.81 -0.90
CA ALA A 123 -15.77 -9.36 -1.57
C ALA A 123 -14.61 -9.67 -0.61
N GLU A 124 -14.58 -9.03 0.55
CA GLU A 124 -13.46 -9.06 1.50
C GLU A 124 -13.99 -9.26 2.91
N THR A 125 -13.33 -10.12 3.69
CA THR A 125 -13.70 -10.40 5.08
C THR A 125 -13.34 -9.25 6.01
N THR A 126 -12.24 -8.56 5.72
CA THR A 126 -11.77 -7.40 6.49
C THR A 126 -12.34 -6.12 5.88
N PRO A 127 -13.06 -5.29 6.65
CA PRO A 127 -13.53 -4.00 6.16
C PRO A 127 -12.36 -3.07 5.77
N LYS A 128 -12.58 -2.26 4.73
CA LYS A 128 -11.64 -1.20 4.35
C LYS A 128 -11.85 0.03 5.22
N ILE A 129 -10.76 0.58 5.77
CA ILE A 129 -10.78 1.84 6.51
C ILE A 129 -10.24 2.94 5.59
N LEU A 130 -11.06 3.96 5.35
CA LEU A 130 -10.70 5.17 4.61
C LEU A 130 -10.53 6.33 5.58
N THR A 131 -9.58 7.23 5.33
CA THR A 131 -9.21 8.31 6.25
C THR A 131 -9.40 9.68 5.60
N LEU A 132 -10.10 10.59 6.29
CA LEU A 132 -10.11 12.01 5.95
C LEU A 132 -9.42 12.81 7.06
N LYS A 133 -8.60 13.77 6.68
CA LYS A 133 -7.91 14.68 7.61
C LYS A 133 -7.86 16.10 7.09
N GLY A 134 -7.62 17.05 7.98
CA GLY A 134 -7.48 18.46 7.65
C GLY A 134 -7.56 19.32 8.90
N THR A 135 -7.83 20.62 8.69
CA THR A 135 -8.00 21.62 9.75
C THR A 135 -9.29 22.39 9.53
N VAL A 136 -10.07 22.57 10.59
CA VAL A 136 -11.29 23.39 10.55
C VAL A 136 -10.95 24.80 11.04
N ILE A 137 -11.30 25.81 10.24
CA ILE A 137 -11.06 27.24 10.51
C ILE A 137 -12.33 28.04 10.78
#